data_AF-A0A662LQD0-F1
#
_entry.id   AF-A0A662LQD0-F1
#
_cell.length_a   1.000
_cell.length_b   1.000
_cell.length_c   1.000
_cell.angle_alpha   90.00
_cell.angle_beta   90.00
_cell.angle_gamma   90.00
#
_symmetry.space_group_name_H-M   'P 1'
#
loop_
_entity.id
_entity.type
_entity.pdbx_description
1 polymer ?
#
loop_
_entity_poly.entity_id
_entity_poly.type
_entity_poly.pdbx_seq_one_letter_code
_entity_poly.pdbx_strand_id
1 'polypeptide(L)' 'MVEKKEIGNIFSKELQWIKDKDVQEKVITVWKTAADQGKWKTFDKTPFTFLFKNSGKLADHTKRITNLWGNNV' A
#
# COMPACT_ATOMS: atom_id res chain seq x y z
N MET A 1 -6.18 -11.41 -9.27
CA MET A 1 -5.24 -10.29 -9.50
C MET A 1 -5.54 -9.25 -8.45
N VAL A 2 -4.56 -8.42 -8.08
CA VAL A 2 -4.79 -7.35 -7.09
C VAL A 2 -5.69 -6.30 -7.71
N GLU A 3 -6.80 -5.99 -7.07
CA GLU A 3 -7.75 -4.98 -7.55
C GLU A 3 -7.61 -3.66 -6.78
N LYS A 4 -8.00 -2.53 -7.40
CA LYS A 4 -8.00 -1.21 -6.74
C LYS A 4 -8.79 -1.23 -5.42
N LYS A 5 -9.92 -1.96 -5.40
CA LYS A 5 -10.75 -2.15 -4.20
C LYS A 5 -9.98 -2.84 -3.06
N GLU A 6 -9.12 -3.82 -3.37
CA GLU A 6 -8.28 -4.49 -2.37
C GLU A 6 -7.30 -3.49 -1.75
N ILE A 7 -6.61 -2.70 -2.56
CA ILE A 7 -5.68 -1.65 -2.11
C ILE A 7 -6.40 -0.61 -1.24
N GLY A 8 -7.58 -0.15 -1.67
CA GLY A 8 -8.42 0.77 -0.91
C GLY A 8 -8.83 0.24 0.45
N ASN A 9 -9.14 -1.07 0.55
CA ASN A 9 -9.45 -1.71 1.83
C ASN A 9 -8.21 -1.82 2.73
N ILE A 10 -7.07 -2.22 2.16
CA ILE A 10 -5.81 -2.40 2.90
C ILE A 10 -5.37 -1.10 3.54
N PHE A 11 -5.43 0.02 2.82
CA PHE A 11 -5.02 1.35 3.30
C PHE A 11 -6.20 2.25 3.67
N SER A 12 -7.34 1.67 4.05
CA SER A 12 -8.59 2.39 4.31
C SER A 12 -8.45 3.52 5.34
N LYS A 13 -7.59 3.35 6.34
CA LYS A 13 -7.29 4.39 7.35
C LYS A 13 -6.41 5.49 6.76
N GLU A 14 -5.24 5.13 6.20
CA GLU A 14 -4.25 6.09 5.73
C GLU A 14 -4.76 6.92 4.54
N LEU A 15 -5.56 6.33 3.66
CA LEU A 15 -6.14 7.03 2.51
C LEU A 15 -7.12 8.14 2.91
N GLN A 16 -7.71 8.12 4.11
CA GLN A 16 -8.58 9.20 4.62
C GLN A 16 -7.81 10.49 4.96
N TRP A 17 -6.49 10.40 5.07
CA TRP A 17 -5.63 11.56 5.30
C TRP A 17 -5.42 12.37 4.01
N ILE A 18 -5.62 11.75 2.86
CA ILE A 18 -5.57 12.41 1.55
C ILE A 18 -6.94 13.05 1.28
N LYS A 19 -7.03 14.37 1.44
CA LYS A 19 -8.29 15.11 1.26
C LYS A 19 -8.68 15.27 -0.22
N ASP A 20 -7.68 15.41 -1.08
CA ASP A 20 -7.87 15.47 -2.52
C ASP A 20 -8.20 14.08 -3.08
N LYS A 21 -9.38 13.96 -3.70
CA LYS A 21 -9.88 12.69 -4.25
C LYS A 21 -9.13 12.23 -5.49
N ASP A 22 -8.64 13.14 -6.31
CA ASP A 22 -7.83 12.81 -7.49
C ASP A 22 -6.46 12.27 -7.04
N VAL A 23 -5.85 12.89 -6.03
CA VAL A 23 -4.60 12.37 -5.43
C VAL A 23 -4.82 11.00 -4.79
N GLN A 24 -5.93 10.81 -4.06
CA GLN A 24 -6.28 9.53 -3.45
C GLN A 24 -6.38 8.40 -4.50
N GLU A 25 -7.04 8.66 -5.63
CA GLU A 25 -7.19 7.69 -6.73
C GLU A 25 -5.85 7.41 -7.44
N LYS A 26 -5.01 8.42 -7.61
CA LYS A 26 -3.65 8.26 -8.15
C LYS A 26 -2.79 7.37 -7.27
N VAL A 27 -2.85 7.53 -5.94
CA VAL A 27 -2.12 6.66 -5.00
C VAL A 27 -2.57 5.20 -5.11
N ILE A 28 -3.89 4.95 -5.18
CA ILE A 28 -4.43 3.60 -5.40
C ILE A 28 -3.94 3.04 -6.75
N THR A 29 -3.92 3.88 -7.79
CA THR A 29 -3.48 3.49 -9.13
C THR A 29 -1.99 3.11 -9.16
N VAL A 30 -1.12 3.85 -8.47
CA VAL A 30 0.31 3.52 -8.36
C VAL A 30 0.51 2.11 -7.79
N TRP A 31 -0.22 1.76 -6.73
CA TRP A 31 -0.14 0.43 -6.15
C TRP A 31 -0.68 -0.67 -7.07
N LYS A 32 -1.76 -0.39 -7.80
CA LYS A 32 -2.30 -1.32 -8.80
C LYS A 32 -1.27 -1.55 -9.92
N THR A 33 -0.67 -0.49 -10.44
CA THR A 33 0.37 -0.57 -11.48
C THR A 33 1.57 -1.38 -10.98
N ALA A 34 2.03 -1.15 -9.75
CA ALA A 34 3.13 -1.91 -9.16
C ALA A 34 2.77 -3.40 -9.02
N ALA A 35 1.55 -3.71 -8.57
CA ALA A 35 1.07 -5.09 -8.46
C ALA A 35 0.97 -5.78 -9.83
N ASP A 36 0.52 -5.08 -10.87
CA ASP A 36 0.43 -5.61 -12.23
C ASP A 36 1.82 -5.89 -12.82
N GLN A 37 2.74 -4.94 -12.70
CA GLN A 37 4.12 -5.08 -13.16
C GLN A 37 4.85 -6.20 -12.41
N GLY A 38 4.66 -6.27 -11.10
CA GLY A 38 5.20 -7.33 -10.25
C GLY A 38 4.48 -8.68 -10.38
N LYS A 39 3.38 -8.75 -11.15
CA LYS A 39 2.51 -9.93 -11.29
C LYS A 39 2.06 -10.48 -9.94
N TRP A 40 1.80 -9.60 -8.98
CA TRP A 40 1.39 -9.99 -7.64
C TRP A 40 -0.01 -10.61 -7.66
N LYS A 41 -0.15 -11.76 -7.02
CA LYS A 41 -1.46 -12.44 -6.87
C LYS A 41 -2.31 -11.79 -5.78
N THR A 42 -1.65 -11.24 -4.76
CA THR A 42 -2.25 -10.63 -3.56
C THR A 42 -1.32 -9.52 -3.08
N PHE A 43 -1.86 -8.41 -2.61
CA PHE A 43 -1.04 -7.31 -2.13
C PHE A 43 -0.59 -7.50 -0.67
N ASP A 44 -1.48 -7.96 0.21
CA ASP A 44 -1.23 -8.17 1.65
C ASP A 44 -0.09 -9.16 1.93
N LYS A 45 0.14 -10.13 1.05
CA LYS A 45 1.19 -11.16 1.25
C LYS A 45 2.52 -10.80 0.59
N THR A 46 2.61 -9.68 -0.12
CA THR A 46 3.86 -9.27 -0.77
C THR A 46 4.91 -8.94 0.28
N PRO A 47 6.11 -9.54 0.23
CA PRO A 47 7.18 -9.23 1.16
C PRO A 47 7.66 -7.78 0.96
N PHE A 48 8.02 -7.10 2.04
CA PHE A 48 8.58 -5.75 1.96
C PHE A 48 9.87 -5.71 1.14
N THR A 49 10.71 -6.73 1.29
CA THR A 49 11.94 -6.90 0.51
C THR A 49 12.27 -8.38 0.31
N PHE A 50 12.96 -8.68 -0.79
CA PHE A 50 13.49 -10.02 -1.10
C PHE A 50 14.92 -10.23 -0.59
N LEU A 51 15.54 -9.22 0.04
CA LEU A 51 16.93 -9.30 0.51
C LEU A 51 17.16 -10.37 1.59
N PHE A 52 16.13 -10.67 2.40
CA PHE A 52 16.20 -11.69 3.45
C PHE A 52 14.81 -12.26 3.77
N LYS A 53 14.79 -13.46 4.36
CA LYS A 53 13.55 -14.13 4.80
C LYS A 53 12.91 -13.36 5.96
N ASN A 54 11.58 -13.45 6.07
CA ASN A 54 10.80 -12.85 7.16
C ASN A 54 10.96 -11.32 7.26
N SER A 55 11.18 -10.62 6.14
CA SER A 55 11.29 -9.15 6.07
C SER A 55 10.00 -8.39 6.39
N GLY A 56 8.93 -9.09 6.73
CA GLY A 56 7.59 -8.56 6.92
C GLY A 56 6.87 -8.30 5.60
N LYS A 57 5.64 -7.82 5.71
CA LYS A 57 4.77 -7.51 4.57
C LYS A 57 4.97 -6.06 4.13
N LEU A 58 4.91 -5.83 2.82
CA LEU A 58 5.03 -4.52 2.21
C LEU A 58 3.94 -3.56 2.71
N ALA A 59 2.69 -4.05 2.81
CA ALA A 59 1.56 -3.26 3.30
C ALA A 59 1.79 -2.80 4.75
N ASP A 60 2.24 -3.68 5.63
CA ASP A 60 2.50 -3.37 7.04
C ASP A 60 3.65 -2.38 7.20
N HIS A 61 4.73 -2.56 6.43
CA HIS A 61 5.84 -1.62 6.41
C HIS A 61 5.36 -0.22 5.99
N THR A 62 4.59 -0.15 4.90
CA THR A 62 4.03 1.11 4.39
C THR A 62 3.16 1.79 5.44
N LYS A 63 2.21 1.07 6.05
CA LYS A 63 1.36 1.60 7.12
C LYS A 63 2.18 2.13 8.28
N ARG A 64 3.20 1.41 8.73
CA ARG A 64 4.04 1.84 9.85
C ARG A 64 4.71 3.19 9.56
N ILE A 65 5.33 3.34 8.38
CA ILE A 65 5.99 4.59 7.99
C ILE A 65 4.98 5.73 7.84
N THR A 66 3.84 5.48 7.20
CA THR A 66 2.79 6.48 7.05
C THR A 66 2.25 6.95 8.41
N ASN A 67 1.97 6.02 9.34
CA ASN A 67 1.52 6.38 10.68
C ASN A 67 2.60 7.10 11.52
N LEU A 68 3.88 6.79 11.33
CA LEU A 68 4.96 7.56 11.96
C LEU A 68 4.93 9.01 11.50
N TRP A 69 4.78 9.26 10.19
CA TRP A 69 4.64 10.62 9.70
C TRP A 69 3.39 11.30 10.26
N GLY A 70 2.22 10.67 10.15
CA GLY A 70 0.94 11.25 10.60
C GLY A 70 0.85 11.53 12.10
N ASN A 71 1.64 10.87 12.94
CA ASN A 71 1.73 11.16 14.37
C ASN A 71 2.65 12.35 14.71
N ASN A 72 3.42 12.84 13.74
CA ASN A 72 4.39 13.94 13.90
C ASN A 72 3.93 15.25 13.24
N VAL A 73 2.68 15.32 12.76
CA VAL A 73 2.04 16.51 12.16
C VAL A 73 0.74 16.80 12.88
#